data_AF-A0A165Q7X2-F1
#
_entry.id   AF-A0A165Q7X2-F1
#
_cell.length_a   1.000
_cell.length_b   1.000
_cell.length_c   1.000
_cell.angle_alpha   90.00
_cell.angle_beta   90.00
_cell.angle_gamma   90.00
#
_symmetry.space_group_name_H-M   'P 1'
#
loop_
_entity.id
_entity.type
_entity.pdbx_description
1 polymer ?
#
loop_
_entity_poly.entity_id
_entity_poly.type
_entity_poly.pdbx_seq_one_letter_code
_entity_poly.pdbx_strand_id
1 'polypeptide(L)'
;MLRLALLAVAALGVHDVWAESHTTCKDPSVTWYNNQDGLNPCQQYEALRRLCDASYEVPILSVNTPGDYCDSQLHDCCCNSVAFALSMLCLNCQQGVGTGHPGDTGIDAGTGAYQLYLNGCGAGTNKSLPATTQLAVCNTGLHLKKYQYNLFWSDGPWYARFRMEAVSHLIALVV
;
A
#
# COMPACT_ATOMS: atom_id res chain seq x y z
N MET A 1 -13.40 -69.51 -1.04
CA MET A 1 -12.26 -68.69 -1.50
C MET A 1 -12.76 -67.24 -1.64
N LEU A 2 -12.53 -66.43 -0.61
CA LEU A 2 -13.01 -65.05 -0.50
C LEU A 2 -11.94 -64.12 -1.09
N ARG A 3 -12.24 -63.42 -2.20
CA ARG A 3 -11.32 -62.43 -2.78
C ARG A 3 -11.60 -61.06 -2.16
N LEU A 4 -10.68 -60.60 -1.30
CA LEU A 4 -10.64 -59.21 -0.83
C LEU A 4 -10.34 -58.29 -2.01
N ALA A 5 -11.23 -57.36 -2.29
CA ALA A 5 -10.97 -56.25 -3.21
C ALA A 5 -10.25 -55.13 -2.44
N LEU A 6 -9.01 -54.81 -2.83
CA LEU A 6 -8.31 -53.61 -2.38
C LEU A 6 -8.94 -52.38 -3.04
N LEU A 7 -9.50 -51.47 -2.25
CA LEU A 7 -9.85 -50.12 -2.70
C LEU A 7 -8.63 -49.21 -2.50
N ALA A 8 -8.02 -48.77 -3.59
CA ALA A 8 -6.99 -47.74 -3.56
C ALA A 8 -7.68 -46.36 -3.49
N VAL A 9 -7.50 -45.66 -2.37
CA VAL A 9 -7.94 -44.27 -2.21
C VAL A 9 -6.89 -43.37 -2.86
N ALA A 10 -7.23 -42.74 -3.99
CA ALA A 10 -6.41 -41.71 -4.59
C ALA A 10 -6.54 -40.41 -3.76
N ALA A 11 -5.48 -40.05 -3.04
CA ALA A 11 -5.38 -38.74 -2.40
C ALA A 11 -5.08 -37.69 -3.47
N LEU A 12 -6.09 -36.89 -3.83
CA LEU A 12 -5.89 -35.69 -4.63
C LEU A 12 -5.18 -34.66 -3.75
N GLY A 13 -3.88 -34.46 -3.99
CA GLY A 13 -3.13 -33.36 -3.39
C GLY A 13 -3.71 -32.04 -3.87
N VAL A 14 -4.25 -31.25 -2.93
CA VAL A 14 -4.55 -29.84 -3.18
C VAL A 14 -3.21 -29.13 -3.27
N HIS A 15 -2.79 -28.78 -4.48
CA HIS A 15 -1.69 -27.86 -4.67
C HIS A 15 -2.24 -26.46 -4.36
N ASP A 16 -1.89 -25.91 -3.21
CA ASP A 16 -2.04 -24.46 -2.99
C ASP A 16 -1.27 -23.77 -4.12
N VAL A 17 -2.01 -23.10 -5.02
CA VAL A 17 -1.42 -22.11 -5.91
C VAL A 17 -1.25 -20.88 -5.04
N TRP A 18 -0.05 -20.67 -4.52
CA TRP A 18 0.28 -19.44 -3.82
C TRP A 18 0.37 -18.37 -4.91
N ALA A 19 -0.70 -17.59 -5.10
CA ALA A 19 -0.59 -16.35 -5.85
C ALA A 19 0.49 -15.51 -5.15
N GLU A 20 1.54 -15.13 -5.88
CA GLU A 20 2.57 -14.25 -5.36
C GLU A 20 1.93 -12.90 -5.05
N SER A 21 1.72 -12.60 -3.76
CA SER A 21 1.24 -11.29 -3.35
C SER A 21 2.37 -10.27 -3.58
N HIS A 22 2.12 -9.26 -4.42
CA HIS A 22 3.06 -8.16 -4.64
C HIS A 22 3.12 -7.18 -3.46
N THR A 23 2.62 -7.59 -2.29
CA THR A 23 2.72 -6.83 -1.04
C THR A 23 3.99 -7.11 -0.25
N THR A 24 4.84 -8.04 -0.70
CA THR A 24 6.13 -8.32 -0.06
C THR A 24 7.15 -7.25 -0.42
N CYS A 25 7.71 -6.55 0.58
CA CYS A 25 8.83 -5.62 0.33
C CYS A 25 10.09 -6.39 -0.06
N LYS A 26 10.84 -5.84 -1.00
CA LYS A 26 12.12 -6.41 -1.44
C LYS A 26 13.17 -6.42 -0.33
N ASP A 27 13.18 -5.38 0.51
CA ASP A 27 13.94 -5.36 1.74
C ASP A 27 12.99 -5.34 2.95
N PRO A 28 12.73 -6.49 3.59
CA PRO A 28 11.85 -6.56 4.75
C PRO A 28 12.45 -5.96 6.03
N SER A 29 13.75 -5.63 6.04
CA SER A 29 14.39 -4.98 7.18
C SER A 29 14.02 -3.49 7.31
N VAL A 30 13.55 -2.88 6.22
CA VAL A 30 13.06 -1.50 6.20
C VAL A 30 11.65 -1.46 6.78
N THR A 31 11.52 -0.96 8.01
CA THR A 31 10.26 -1.01 8.78
C THR A 31 9.78 0.36 9.26
N TRP A 32 10.50 1.45 8.98
CA TRP A 32 10.13 2.80 9.45
C TRP A 32 8.73 3.23 8.99
N TYR A 33 8.27 2.74 7.85
CA TYR A 33 6.95 3.00 7.27
C TYR A 33 5.85 2.03 7.74
N ASN A 34 6.19 0.94 8.45
CA ASN A 34 5.21 -0.05 8.89
C ASN A 34 4.27 0.59 9.90
N ASN A 35 2.97 0.29 9.82
CA ASN A 35 2.02 0.77 10.81
C ASN A 35 2.19 0.06 12.17
N GLN A 36 1.36 0.42 13.14
CA GLN A 36 1.41 -0.17 14.48
C GLN A 36 1.04 -1.66 14.52
N ASP A 37 0.35 -2.17 13.51
CA ASP A 37 0.00 -3.58 13.35
C ASP A 37 1.11 -4.38 12.65
N GLY A 38 2.23 -3.72 12.30
CA GLY A 38 3.35 -4.33 11.58
C GLY A 38 3.14 -4.45 10.08
N LEU A 39 2.02 -3.95 9.53
CA LEU A 39 1.75 -3.98 8.10
C LEU A 39 2.71 -3.07 7.36
N ASN A 40 3.34 -3.60 6.31
CA ASN A 40 4.14 -2.80 5.40
C ASN A 40 3.26 -1.91 4.50
N PRO A 41 3.81 -0.97 3.73
CA PRO A 41 3.03 0.00 2.98
C PRO A 41 2.20 -0.62 1.86
N CYS A 42 2.68 -1.68 1.21
CA CYS A 42 1.89 -2.38 0.20
C CYS A 42 0.70 -3.12 0.83
N GLN A 43 0.90 -3.75 1.99
CA GLN A 43 -0.20 -4.38 2.74
C GLN A 43 -1.23 -3.34 3.20
N GLN A 44 -0.78 -2.18 3.69
CA GLN A 44 -1.67 -1.07 4.06
C GLN A 44 -2.43 -0.53 2.84
N TYR A 45 -1.76 -0.40 1.69
CA TYR A 45 -2.36 0.07 0.45
C TYR A 45 -3.43 -0.92 -0.06
N GLU A 46 -3.09 -2.21 -0.10
CA GLU A 46 -4.02 -3.28 -0.48
C GLU A 46 -5.24 -3.29 0.46
N ALA A 47 -5.01 -3.24 1.77
CA ALA A 47 -6.08 -3.23 2.77
C ALA A 47 -7.01 -2.04 2.60
N LEU A 48 -6.47 -0.84 2.31
CA LEU A 48 -7.28 0.35 2.04
C LEU A 48 -8.14 0.17 0.78
N ARG A 49 -7.56 -0.32 -0.32
CA ARG A 49 -8.28 -0.55 -1.58
C ARG A 49 -9.36 -1.64 -1.42
N ARG A 50 -9.07 -2.68 -0.63
CA ARG A 50 -10.00 -3.77 -0.31
C ARG A 50 -11.24 -3.37 0.48
N LEU A 51 -11.25 -2.17 1.10
CA LEU A 51 -12.47 -1.63 1.71
C LEU A 51 -13.55 -1.31 0.66
N CYS A 52 -13.15 -1.01 -0.57
CA CYS A 52 -14.05 -0.74 -1.69
C CYS A 52 -14.15 -1.93 -2.65
N ASP A 53 -13.03 -2.61 -2.91
CA ASP A 53 -12.97 -3.75 -3.82
C ASP A 53 -12.25 -4.92 -3.16
N ALA A 54 -13.00 -5.84 -2.56
CA ALA A 54 -12.46 -6.98 -1.82
C ALA A 54 -11.53 -7.88 -2.66
N SER A 55 -11.62 -7.82 -3.99
CA SER A 55 -10.77 -8.58 -4.92
C SER A 55 -9.50 -7.85 -5.32
N TYR A 56 -9.33 -6.59 -4.92
CA TYR A 56 -8.15 -5.81 -5.26
C TYR A 56 -6.87 -6.49 -4.74
N GLU A 57 -5.90 -6.62 -5.62
CA GLU A 57 -4.54 -7.05 -5.32
C GLU A 57 -3.60 -5.96 -5.79
N VAL A 58 -2.60 -5.65 -4.97
CA VAL A 58 -1.56 -4.70 -5.39
C VAL A 58 -0.80 -5.31 -6.58
N PRO A 59 -0.64 -4.58 -7.70
CA PRO A 59 0.17 -5.05 -8.81
C PRO A 59 1.66 -4.78 -8.55
N ILE A 60 2.52 -5.27 -9.44
CA ILE A 60 3.89 -4.77 -9.54
C ILE A 60 3.81 -3.31 -10.01
N LEU A 61 4.24 -2.39 -9.15
CA LEU A 61 4.15 -0.96 -9.42
C LEU A 61 5.24 -0.51 -10.37
N SER A 62 4.88 0.37 -11.30
CA SER A 62 5.82 0.96 -12.25
C SER A 62 6.79 1.90 -11.54
N VAL A 63 8.08 1.85 -11.90
CA VAL A 63 9.06 2.84 -11.44
C VAL A 63 8.84 4.22 -12.06
N ASN A 64 8.08 4.30 -13.15
CA ASN A 64 7.62 5.56 -13.71
C ASN A 64 6.46 6.07 -12.86
N THR A 65 6.72 7.07 -12.03
CA THR A 65 5.74 7.62 -11.09
C THR A 65 4.52 8.20 -11.82
N PRO A 66 3.31 8.01 -11.29
CA PRO A 66 2.97 7.64 -9.90
C PRO A 66 3.02 6.13 -9.56
N GLY A 67 3.40 5.27 -10.50
CA GLY A 67 3.59 3.84 -10.29
C GLY A 67 2.31 3.01 -10.27
N ASP A 68 1.20 3.58 -9.77
CA ASP A 68 -0.16 3.05 -9.82
C ASP A 68 -1.16 4.13 -10.27
N TYR A 69 -2.39 3.73 -10.59
CA TYR A 69 -3.50 4.62 -10.90
C TYR A 69 -4.75 4.25 -10.07
N CYS A 70 -5.62 5.24 -9.81
CA CYS A 70 -6.95 5.00 -9.26
C CYS A 70 -7.93 4.65 -10.38
N ASP A 71 -7.81 3.44 -10.91
CA ASP A 71 -8.60 2.91 -12.03
C ASP A 71 -9.71 1.91 -11.63
N SER A 72 -9.80 1.56 -10.33
CA SER A 72 -10.89 0.73 -9.81
C SER A 72 -12.23 1.42 -10.02
N GLN A 73 -13.27 0.65 -10.38
CA GLN A 73 -14.63 1.15 -10.54
C GLN A 73 -15.17 1.84 -9.27
N LEU A 74 -14.74 1.36 -8.08
CA LEU A 74 -15.07 1.97 -6.80
C LEU A 74 -13.91 2.85 -6.33
N HIS A 75 -14.11 4.14 -6.55
CA HIS A 75 -13.10 5.19 -6.51
C HIS A 75 -12.82 5.74 -5.10
N ASP A 76 -13.74 5.62 -4.15
CA ASP A 76 -13.63 6.23 -2.81
C ASP A 76 -12.33 5.86 -2.07
N CYS A 77 -11.90 4.61 -2.18
CA CYS A 77 -10.70 4.11 -1.50
C CYS A 77 -9.38 4.49 -2.18
N CYS A 78 -9.41 5.11 -3.37
CA CYS A 78 -8.20 5.55 -4.08
C CYS A 78 -8.20 7.00 -4.53
N CYS A 79 -9.34 7.68 -4.67
CA CYS A 79 -9.41 9.08 -5.08
C CYS A 79 -9.04 10.05 -3.94
N ASN A 80 -7.90 9.81 -3.29
CA ASN A 80 -7.46 10.58 -2.14
C ASN A 80 -5.93 10.56 -2.01
N SER A 81 -5.38 11.58 -1.34
CA SER A 81 -3.94 11.72 -1.20
C SER A 81 -3.31 10.68 -0.27
N VAL A 82 -4.09 10.05 0.62
CA VAL A 82 -3.63 9.02 1.55
C VAL A 82 -3.30 7.73 0.78
N ALA A 83 -4.18 7.32 -0.13
CA ALA A 83 -4.00 6.17 -1.01
C ALA A 83 -2.81 6.38 -1.96
N PHE A 84 -2.70 7.56 -2.57
CA PHE A 84 -1.53 7.95 -3.36
C PHE A 84 -0.23 7.88 -2.54
N ALA A 85 -0.25 8.37 -1.31
CA ALA A 85 0.92 8.33 -0.45
C ALA A 85 1.35 6.90 -0.11
N LEU A 86 0.39 6.02 0.12
CA LEU A 86 0.62 4.59 0.38
C LEU A 86 1.11 3.85 -0.88
N SER A 87 0.58 4.15 -2.06
CA SER A 87 1.05 3.53 -3.32
C SER A 87 2.51 3.88 -3.60
N MET A 88 2.92 5.13 -3.37
CA MET A 88 4.31 5.56 -3.52
C MET A 88 5.25 4.92 -2.49
N LEU A 89 4.80 4.74 -1.24
CA LEU A 89 5.57 3.96 -0.25
C LEU A 89 5.65 2.48 -0.65
N CYS A 90 4.55 1.92 -1.18
CA CYS A 90 4.53 0.55 -1.68
C CYS A 90 5.52 0.37 -2.83
N LEU A 91 5.61 1.34 -3.75
CA LEU A 91 6.59 1.32 -4.83
C LEU A 91 8.01 1.26 -4.26
N ASN A 92 8.35 2.12 -3.30
CA ASN A 92 9.66 2.10 -2.64
C ASN A 92 9.94 0.76 -1.94
N CYS A 93 8.94 0.19 -1.27
CA CYS A 93 8.97 -1.13 -0.64
C CYS A 93 9.22 -2.26 -1.66
N GLN A 94 8.51 -2.28 -2.80
CA GLN A 94 8.73 -3.25 -3.88
C GLN A 94 10.11 -3.11 -4.53
N GLN A 95 10.64 -1.89 -4.61
CA GLN A 95 11.95 -1.63 -5.22
C GLN A 95 13.12 -1.78 -4.25
N GLY A 96 12.86 -1.84 -2.94
CA GLY A 96 13.87 -1.96 -1.89
C GLY A 96 14.74 -0.71 -1.76
N VAL A 97 14.11 0.46 -1.88
CA VAL A 97 14.75 1.79 -1.81
C VAL A 97 14.00 2.68 -0.83
N GLY A 98 14.56 3.84 -0.50
CA GLY A 98 14.01 4.71 0.55
C GLY A 98 14.22 4.08 1.93
N THR A 99 15.35 3.39 2.12
CA THR A 99 15.70 2.67 3.35
C THR A 99 16.04 3.60 4.52
N GLY A 100 16.31 4.87 4.25
CA GLY A 100 16.77 5.86 5.23
C GLY A 100 18.28 5.83 5.48
N HIS A 101 19.03 4.97 4.79
CA HIS A 101 20.49 4.98 4.83
C HIS A 101 21.07 6.16 4.03
N PRO A 102 22.27 6.66 4.41
CA PRO A 102 22.94 7.72 3.64
C PRO A 102 23.12 7.33 2.17
N GLY A 103 22.64 8.18 1.26
CA GLY A 103 22.73 7.97 -0.18
C GLY A 103 21.52 7.27 -0.81
N ASP A 104 20.60 6.71 -0.02
CA ASP A 104 19.34 6.14 -0.50
C ASP A 104 18.18 7.09 -0.21
N THR A 105 17.75 7.82 -1.24
CA THR A 105 16.64 8.77 -1.14
C THR A 105 15.29 8.17 -1.49
N GLY A 106 15.24 6.93 -1.98
CA GLY A 106 14.03 6.36 -2.56
C GLY A 106 13.65 6.93 -3.92
N ILE A 107 12.50 6.47 -4.42
CA ILE A 107 11.84 6.96 -5.63
C ILE A 107 10.86 8.06 -5.24
N ASP A 108 11.13 9.26 -5.73
CA ASP A 108 10.27 10.43 -5.60
C ASP A 108 9.38 10.59 -6.83
N ALA A 109 8.23 11.25 -6.67
CA ALA A 109 7.33 11.61 -7.74
C ALA A 109 7.31 13.12 -7.95
N GLY A 110 7.50 13.56 -9.20
CA GLY A 110 7.51 14.98 -9.56
C GLY A 110 6.14 15.66 -9.48
N THR A 111 6.13 16.97 -9.67
CA THR A 111 4.90 17.78 -9.82
C THR A 111 3.96 17.15 -10.86
N GLY A 112 2.67 17.08 -10.53
CA GLY A 112 1.65 16.46 -11.36
C GLY A 112 1.40 14.97 -11.08
N ALA A 113 2.27 14.29 -10.32
CA ALA A 113 2.15 12.84 -10.11
C ALA A 113 0.84 12.43 -9.41
N TYR A 114 0.42 13.16 -8.39
CA TYR A 114 -0.88 12.91 -7.75
C TYR A 114 -2.05 13.09 -8.74
N GLN A 115 -2.01 14.11 -9.59
CA GLN A 115 -3.06 14.34 -10.60
C GLN A 115 -3.08 13.23 -11.64
N LEU A 116 -1.92 12.69 -12.01
CA LEU A 116 -1.83 11.49 -12.85
C LEU A 116 -2.42 10.28 -12.14
N TYR A 117 -2.07 10.06 -10.86
CA TYR A 117 -2.58 8.95 -10.05
C TYR A 117 -4.12 8.96 -9.98
N LEU A 118 -4.71 10.15 -9.81
CA LEU A 118 -6.16 10.32 -9.70
C LEU A 118 -6.92 9.85 -10.95
N ASN A 119 -6.33 9.80 -12.15
CA ASN A 119 -6.89 9.16 -13.34
C ASN A 119 -8.43 9.29 -13.53
N GLY A 120 -8.99 10.51 -13.43
CA GLY A 120 -10.43 10.75 -13.59
C GLY A 120 -11.23 11.00 -12.30
N CYS A 121 -10.61 10.92 -11.12
CA CYS A 121 -11.21 11.25 -9.81
C CYS A 121 -11.59 12.74 -9.60
N GLY A 122 -11.41 13.60 -10.60
CA GLY A 122 -11.44 15.06 -10.40
C GLY A 122 -10.32 15.52 -9.48
N ALA A 123 -10.64 16.33 -8.46
CA ALA A 123 -9.65 16.87 -7.52
C ALA A 123 -9.21 15.89 -6.42
N GLY A 124 -9.95 14.79 -6.22
CA GLY A 124 -9.74 13.85 -5.11
C GLY A 124 -9.98 14.46 -3.73
N THR A 125 -9.80 13.64 -2.69
CA THR A 125 -9.84 14.06 -1.29
C THR A 125 -8.43 14.28 -0.76
N ASN A 126 -8.08 15.52 -0.47
CA ASN A 126 -6.72 15.90 -0.08
C ASN A 126 -6.58 15.92 1.43
N LYS A 127 -5.48 15.36 1.94
CA LYS A 127 -5.12 15.31 3.37
C LYS A 127 -6.12 14.57 4.26
N SER A 128 -7.04 13.83 3.67
CA SER A 128 -8.04 13.04 4.36
C SER A 128 -8.54 11.90 3.46
N LEU A 129 -9.37 11.05 4.03
CA LEU A 129 -10.16 10.06 3.31
C LEU A 129 -11.59 10.59 3.15
N PRO A 130 -12.34 10.16 2.11
CA PRO A 130 -13.79 10.34 2.07
C PRO A 130 -14.43 9.81 3.36
N ALA A 131 -15.53 10.42 3.82
CA ALA A 131 -16.13 10.08 5.12
C ALA A 131 -16.52 8.59 5.24
N THR A 132 -17.03 8.00 4.17
CA THR A 132 -17.36 6.56 4.06
C THR A 132 -16.13 5.69 4.21
N THR A 133 -15.05 6.01 3.49
CA THR A 133 -13.76 5.33 3.59
C THR A 133 -13.13 5.50 4.96
N GLN A 134 -13.16 6.70 5.54
CA GLN A 134 -12.62 6.96 6.88
C GLN A 134 -13.35 6.12 7.93
N LEU A 135 -14.68 6.03 7.84
CA LEU A 135 -15.49 5.18 8.72
C LEU A 135 -15.15 3.70 8.54
N ALA A 136 -14.97 3.24 7.30
CA ALA A 136 -14.58 1.86 7.01
C ALA A 136 -13.19 1.53 7.59
N VAL A 137 -12.20 2.43 7.43
CA VAL A 137 -10.86 2.30 8.04
C VAL A 137 -10.96 2.16 9.56
N CYS A 138 -11.79 2.97 10.21
CA CYS A 138 -12.01 2.87 11.65
C CYS A 138 -12.68 1.54 12.04
N ASN A 139 -13.66 1.07 11.26
CA ASN A 139 -14.42 -0.14 11.57
C ASN A 139 -13.62 -1.43 11.34
N THR A 140 -12.66 -1.44 10.40
CA THR A 140 -11.78 -2.59 10.17
C THR A 140 -10.57 -2.61 11.08
N GLY A 141 -10.29 -1.50 11.79
CA GLY A 141 -9.09 -1.37 12.60
C GLY A 141 -7.82 -1.16 11.78
N LEU A 142 -7.92 -0.70 10.53
CA LEU A 142 -6.74 -0.38 9.72
C LEU A 142 -6.07 0.90 10.26
N HIS A 143 -4.89 0.77 10.86
CA HIS A 143 -4.17 1.93 11.39
C HIS A 143 -3.25 2.56 10.34
N LEU A 144 -3.57 3.78 9.93
CA LEU A 144 -2.73 4.57 9.02
C LEU A 144 -1.95 5.64 9.78
N LYS A 145 -0.65 5.79 9.51
CA LYS A 145 0.18 6.77 10.20
C LYS A 145 -0.26 8.21 9.90
N LYS A 146 -0.19 9.07 10.92
CA LYS A 146 -0.59 10.50 10.86
C LYS A 146 0.04 11.27 9.70
N TYR A 147 1.30 10.96 9.34
CA TYR A 147 1.97 11.66 8.25
C TYR A 147 1.31 11.43 6.88
N GLN A 148 0.53 10.34 6.71
CA GLN A 148 -0.22 10.09 5.49
C GLN A 148 -1.35 11.09 5.27
N TYR A 149 -1.86 11.67 6.33
CA TYR A 149 -2.89 12.70 6.29
C TYR A 149 -2.29 14.11 6.16
N ASN A 150 -1.07 14.34 6.68
CA ASN A 150 -0.54 15.69 6.83
C ASN A 150 0.52 16.09 5.79
N LEU A 151 1.26 15.13 5.21
CA LEU A 151 2.28 15.39 4.18
C LEU A 151 1.67 15.28 2.78
N PHE A 152 1.34 16.44 2.22
CA PHE A 152 0.75 16.58 0.90
C PHE A 152 1.14 17.93 0.27
N TRP A 153 1.46 17.90 -1.01
CA TRP A 153 1.72 19.07 -1.84
C TRP A 153 0.62 19.20 -2.89
N SER A 154 0.02 20.38 -2.99
CA SER A 154 -1.16 20.61 -3.84
C SER A 154 -0.88 20.49 -5.33
N ASP A 155 0.37 20.72 -5.74
CA ASP A 155 0.85 20.52 -7.11
C ASP A 155 1.20 19.04 -7.39
N GLY A 156 0.95 18.15 -6.43
CA GLY A 156 1.00 16.70 -6.59
C GLY A 156 2.32 15.94 -6.45
N PRO A 157 3.48 16.53 -6.11
CA PRO A 157 4.68 15.75 -5.92
C PRO A 157 4.61 14.91 -4.63
N TRP A 158 5.51 13.93 -4.56
CA TRP A 158 5.67 13.05 -3.42
C TRP A 158 7.15 12.77 -3.21
N TYR A 159 7.60 12.82 -1.96
CA TYR A 159 9.01 12.64 -1.62
C TYR A 159 9.19 11.66 -0.45
N ALA A 160 10.03 10.64 -0.62
CA ALA A 160 10.29 9.64 0.42
C ALA A 160 10.99 10.27 1.64
N ARG A 161 11.97 11.14 1.39
CA ARG A 161 12.76 11.83 2.44
C ARG A 161 11.91 12.53 3.48
N PHE A 162 10.96 13.36 3.06
CA PHE A 162 10.12 14.14 4.00
C PHE A 162 9.24 13.23 4.87
N ARG A 163 8.88 12.05 4.39
CA ARG A 163 8.10 11.07 5.15
C ARG A 163 8.97 10.37 6.18
N MET A 164 10.19 9.99 5.81
CA MET A 164 11.18 9.48 6.75
C MET A 164 11.41 10.48 7.89
N GLU A 165 11.63 11.75 7.56
CA GLU A 165 11.80 12.83 8.55
C GLU A 165 10.57 13.00 9.45
N ALA A 166 9.35 12.90 8.91
CA ALA A 166 8.14 12.98 9.70
C ALA A 166 7.97 11.79 10.67
N VAL A 167 8.46 10.60 10.32
CA VAL A 167 8.53 9.48 11.27
C VAL A 167 9.52 9.79 12.38
N SER A 168 10.69 10.32 12.06
CA SER A 168 11.70 10.69 13.06
C SER A 168 11.24 11.79 14.03
N HIS A 169 10.49 12.79 13.55
CA HIS A 169 9.94 13.85 14.41
C HIS A 169 8.79 13.38 15.30
N LEU A 170 8.05 12.33 14.92
CA LEU A 170 7.08 11.67 15.80
C LEU A 170 7.77 10.94 16.96
N ILE A 171 9.01 10.47 16.77
CA ILE A 171 9.80 9.81 17.81
C ILE A 171 10.38 10.82 18.81
N ALA A 172 10.77 12.03 18.34
CA ALA A 172 11.34 13.08 19.19
C ALA A 172 10.34 13.73 20.18
N LEU A 173 9.04 13.42 20.09
CA LEU A 173 8.00 13.91 21.02
C LEU A 173 7.61 12.85 22.08
N VAL A 174 8.23 11.67 22.05
CA VAL A 174 7.91 10.54 22.96
C VAL A 174 9.12 10.15 23.82
N VAL A 175 10.21 10.93 23.78
CA VAL A 175 11.40 10.78 24.63
C VAL A 175 11.60 12.02 25.49
#